data_AF-A0A3G2G4W9-F1
#
_entry.id   AF-A0A3G2G4W9-F1
#
_cell.length_a   1.000
_cell.length_b   1.000
_cell.length_c   1.000
_cell.angle_alpha   90.00
_cell.angle_beta   90.00
_cell.angle_gamma   90.00
#
_symmetry.space_group_name_H-M   'P 1'
#
loop_
_entity.id
_entity.type
_entity.pdbx_description
1 polymer ?
#
loop_
_entity_poly.entity_id
_entity_poly.type
_entity_poly.pdbx_seq_one_letter_code
_entity_poly.pdbx_strand_id
1 'polypeptide(L)'
;MKTILFLLFPFFIFYAQSNDFPLKDKDFSKIILNEKLGFDGEMNAGKIDVKFFSVIKDSKKPENYLVKGVYTLNGKTLTCLGKLTFNYVFNVKDSRDLMLVFGDFQLNGTQPDIDDGIFKGKFRIQTTKEMNSISKFSNTTFKGVFENFENGKKTDFWFANFYHTDISKVIFK
;
A
#
# COMPACT_ATOMS: atom_id res chain seq x y z
N MET A 1 40.51 -18.46 -44.78
CA MET A 1 40.34 -18.61 -43.31
C MET A 1 38.93 -18.17 -42.94
N LYS A 2 38.13 -19.04 -42.32
CA LYS A 2 36.77 -18.72 -41.85
C LYS A 2 36.87 -18.33 -40.36
N THR A 3 36.72 -17.06 -40.04
CA THR A 3 36.59 -16.57 -38.66
C THR A 3 35.13 -16.71 -38.24
N ILE A 4 34.85 -17.67 -37.35
CA ILE A 4 33.53 -17.80 -36.73
C ILE A 4 33.52 -16.85 -35.52
N LEU A 5 32.75 -15.78 -35.63
CA LEU A 5 32.53 -14.81 -34.55
C LEU A 5 31.46 -15.36 -33.61
N PHE A 6 31.86 -15.88 -32.44
CA PHE A 6 30.94 -16.20 -31.34
C PHE A 6 30.64 -14.92 -30.56
N LEU A 7 29.49 -14.29 -30.82
CA LEU A 7 28.93 -13.26 -29.95
C LEU A 7 28.37 -13.93 -28.69
N LEU A 8 29.16 -13.88 -27.63
CA LEU A 8 28.72 -14.22 -26.27
C LEU A 8 27.65 -13.21 -25.86
N PHE A 9 26.39 -13.65 -25.84
CA PHE A 9 25.32 -12.91 -25.16
C PHE A 9 25.66 -12.86 -23.67
N PRO A 10 25.82 -11.67 -23.05
CA PRO A 10 25.78 -11.61 -21.59
C PRO A 10 24.35 -11.96 -21.20
N PHE A 11 24.15 -13.17 -20.68
CA PHE A 11 22.98 -13.48 -19.87
C PHE A 11 22.97 -12.48 -18.72
N PHE A 12 22.22 -11.38 -18.88
CA PHE A 12 21.74 -10.63 -17.75
C PHE A 12 20.85 -11.60 -16.98
N ILE A 13 21.44 -12.29 -16.00
CA ILE A 13 20.71 -13.01 -14.97
C ILE A 13 20.01 -11.91 -14.19
N PHE A 14 18.80 -11.56 -14.63
CA PHE A 14 17.83 -10.96 -13.75
C PHE A 14 17.69 -11.95 -12.60
N TYR A 15 18.20 -11.56 -11.43
CA TYR A 15 17.89 -12.23 -10.17
C TYR A 15 16.37 -12.15 -10.00
N ALA A 16 15.68 -13.15 -10.52
CA ALA A 16 14.31 -13.44 -10.19
C ALA A 16 14.32 -13.87 -8.72
N GLN A 17 13.99 -12.90 -7.87
CA GLN A 17 13.16 -13.04 -6.67
C GLN A 17 13.17 -14.45 -6.06
N SER A 18 13.89 -14.62 -4.95
CA SER A 18 13.63 -15.74 -4.04
C SER A 18 12.13 -15.82 -3.77
N ASN A 19 11.55 -17.02 -3.67
CA ASN A 19 10.13 -17.26 -3.36
C ASN A 19 9.64 -16.64 -2.03
N ASP A 20 10.54 -16.03 -1.25
CA ASP A 20 10.25 -15.34 -0.01
C ASP A 20 10.13 -13.82 -0.22
N PHE A 21 9.16 -13.20 0.47
CA PHE A 21 9.03 -11.76 0.54
C PHE A 21 10.34 -11.11 1.06
N PRO A 22 10.98 -10.21 0.30
CA PRO A 22 12.35 -9.75 0.57
C PRO A 22 12.51 -8.92 1.85
N LEU A 23 11.40 -8.46 2.45
CA LEU A 23 11.40 -7.66 3.68
C LEU A 23 10.71 -8.40 4.84
N LYS A 24 10.80 -9.74 4.87
CA LYS A 24 10.19 -10.57 5.92
C LYS A 24 10.60 -10.21 7.34
N ASP A 25 11.82 -9.70 7.53
CA ASP A 25 12.35 -9.29 8.84
C ASP A 25 12.06 -7.83 9.19
N LYS A 26 11.46 -7.06 8.26
CA LYS A 26 11.04 -5.67 8.51
C LYS A 26 9.61 -5.63 9.05
N ASP A 27 9.32 -4.65 9.90
CA ASP A 27 7.97 -4.40 10.41
C ASP A 27 7.46 -3.04 9.92
N PHE A 28 6.42 -3.08 9.08
CA PHE A 28 5.78 -1.89 8.53
C PHE A 28 4.67 -1.33 9.43
N SER A 29 4.39 -1.95 10.59
CA SER A 29 3.25 -1.59 11.44
C SER A 29 3.24 -0.12 11.83
N LYS A 30 4.40 0.48 12.13
CA LYS A 30 4.49 1.91 12.46
C LYS A 30 4.13 2.82 11.28
N ILE A 31 4.54 2.48 10.06
CA ILE A 31 4.21 3.22 8.85
C ILE A 31 2.71 3.11 8.56
N ILE A 32 2.13 1.92 8.72
CA ILE A 32 0.70 1.67 8.51
C ILE A 32 -0.13 2.44 9.54
N LEU A 33 0.28 2.44 10.81
CA LEU A 33 -0.38 3.23 11.87
C LEU A 33 -0.27 4.74 11.61
N ASN A 34 0.78 5.18 10.90
CA ASN A 34 1.09 6.60 10.65
C ASN A 34 1.00 7.45 11.93
N GLU A 35 1.61 6.97 13.02
CA GLU A 35 1.54 7.62 14.34
C GLU A 35 0.11 7.94 14.84
N LYS A 36 -0.91 7.26 14.30
CA LYS A 36 -2.35 7.54 14.51
C LYS A 36 -2.81 8.90 13.99
N LEU A 37 -1.99 9.60 13.20
CA LEU A 37 -2.34 10.87 12.56
C LEU A 37 -3.42 10.68 11.50
N GLY A 38 -3.42 9.52 10.83
CA GLY A 38 -4.39 9.17 9.80
C GLY A 38 -3.92 9.43 8.39
N PHE A 39 -4.84 9.31 7.44
CA PHE A 39 -4.61 9.46 6.01
C PHE A 39 -5.79 10.23 5.41
N ASP A 40 -5.48 11.25 4.62
CA ASP A 40 -6.46 12.11 3.97
C ASP A 40 -6.52 11.83 2.47
N GLY A 41 -7.63 12.18 1.84
CA GLY A 41 -7.87 11.92 0.42
C GLY A 41 -9.32 12.13 0.00
N GLU A 42 -9.74 11.44 -1.05
CA GLU A 42 -10.99 11.74 -1.74
C GLU A 42 -11.73 10.48 -2.23
N MET A 43 -13.07 10.53 -2.16
CA MET A 43 -14.00 9.53 -2.70
C MET A 43 -15.29 10.23 -3.15
N ASN A 44 -15.76 10.03 -4.38
CA ASN A 44 -16.98 10.69 -4.92
C ASN A 44 -16.99 12.23 -4.73
N ALA A 45 -15.85 12.90 -4.93
CA ALA A 45 -15.66 14.33 -4.64
C ALA A 45 -15.86 14.76 -3.17
N GLY A 46 -16.08 13.81 -2.26
CA GLY A 46 -16.07 14.00 -0.82
C GLY A 46 -14.69 13.75 -0.22
N LYS A 47 -14.44 14.33 0.97
CA LYS A 47 -13.20 14.10 1.73
C LYS A 47 -13.28 12.81 2.53
N ILE A 48 -12.17 12.10 2.53
CA ILE A 48 -11.94 10.85 3.24
C ILE A 48 -10.93 11.10 4.37
N ASP A 49 -11.12 10.50 5.54
CA ASP A 49 -10.11 10.41 6.60
C ASP A 49 -10.04 8.97 7.09
N VAL A 50 -8.86 8.35 7.03
CA VAL A 50 -8.65 6.96 7.41
C VAL A 50 -7.64 6.90 8.54
N LYS A 51 -7.98 6.23 9.65
CA LYS A 51 -7.08 6.07 10.80
C LYS A 51 -7.01 4.62 11.23
N PHE A 52 -5.84 4.00 11.10
CA PHE A 52 -5.60 2.68 11.68
C PHE A 52 -5.18 2.81 13.14
N PHE A 53 -5.83 2.06 14.02
CA PHE A 53 -5.49 2.02 15.46
C PHE A 53 -4.93 0.67 15.91
N SER A 54 -5.03 -0.37 15.07
CA SER A 54 -4.44 -1.68 15.32
C SER A 54 -3.86 -2.25 14.03
N VAL A 55 -2.64 -2.75 14.10
CA VAL A 55 -1.94 -3.43 13.01
C VAL A 55 -1.24 -4.65 13.60
N ILE A 56 -1.46 -5.82 13.02
CA ILE A 56 -0.87 -7.08 13.46
C ILE A 56 -0.23 -7.74 12.24
N LYS A 57 1.09 -7.86 12.26
CA LYS A 57 1.85 -8.63 11.26
C LYS A 57 1.63 -10.12 11.47
N ASP A 58 1.34 -10.86 10.39
CA ASP A 58 1.23 -12.31 10.42
C ASP A 58 2.63 -12.94 10.52
N SER A 59 2.87 -13.71 11.58
CA SER A 59 4.16 -14.36 11.83
C SER A 59 4.45 -15.52 10.88
N LYS A 60 3.43 -16.13 10.28
CA LYS A 60 3.56 -17.23 9.32
C LYS A 60 3.65 -16.75 7.88
N LYS A 61 3.08 -15.58 7.60
CA LYS A 61 3.09 -14.93 6.28
C LYS A 61 3.50 -13.47 6.44
N PRO A 62 4.81 -13.17 6.57
CA PRO A 62 5.31 -11.87 6.99
C PRO A 62 5.00 -10.71 6.03
N GLU A 63 4.53 -11.02 4.82
CA GLU A 63 3.98 -10.08 3.85
C GLU A 63 2.55 -9.62 4.19
N ASN A 64 1.86 -10.28 5.11
CA ASN A 64 0.46 -10.03 5.45
C ASN A 64 0.31 -9.29 6.78
N TYR A 65 -0.57 -8.30 6.79
CA TYR A 65 -0.89 -7.50 7.97
C TYR A 65 -2.41 -7.42 8.12
N LEU A 66 -2.91 -7.76 9.31
CA LEU A 66 -4.29 -7.51 9.70
C LEU A 66 -4.39 -6.11 10.28
N VAL A 67 -5.38 -5.34 9.85
CA VAL A 67 -5.57 -3.95 10.29
C VAL A 67 -6.97 -3.72 10.79
N LYS A 68 -7.07 -2.85 11.79
CA LYS A 68 -8.34 -2.27 12.25
C LYS A 68 -8.20 -0.75 12.32
N GLY A 69 -9.22 -0.07 11.85
CA GLY A 69 -9.22 1.38 11.77
C GLY A 69 -10.61 1.95 11.76
N VAL A 70 -10.65 3.26 11.56
CA VAL A 70 -11.84 3.99 11.22
C VAL A 70 -11.65 4.69 9.89
N TYR A 71 -12.75 4.91 9.21
CA TYR A 71 -12.83 5.63 7.96
C TYR A 71 -13.96 6.64 8.08
N THR A 72 -13.70 7.91 7.78
CA THR A 72 -14.69 8.99 7.82
C THR A 72 -14.89 9.55 6.44
N LEU A 73 -16.14 9.56 5.96
CA LEU A 73 -16.53 10.18 4.70
C LEU A 73 -17.73 11.09 4.94
N ASN A 74 -17.60 12.36 4.53
CA ASN A 74 -18.65 13.37 4.69
C ASN A 74 -19.22 13.44 6.11
N GLY A 75 -18.37 13.31 7.13
CA GLY A 75 -18.74 13.35 8.55
C GLY A 75 -19.30 12.05 9.13
N LYS A 76 -19.49 11.00 8.33
CA LYS A 76 -19.89 9.68 8.81
C LYS A 76 -18.66 8.79 9.02
N THR A 77 -18.48 8.28 10.24
CA THR A 77 -17.34 7.42 10.61
C THR A 77 -17.75 5.95 10.70
N LEU A 78 -16.97 5.10 10.04
CA LEU A 78 -17.12 3.66 9.91
C LEU A 78 -15.94 2.97 10.58
N THR A 79 -16.17 1.85 11.25
CA THR A 79 -15.06 0.97 11.62
C THR A 79 -14.72 0.09 10.42
N CYS A 80 -13.43 -0.06 10.13
CA CYS A 80 -12.96 -0.94 9.08
C CYS A 80 -12.02 -2.01 9.66
N LEU A 81 -12.16 -3.24 9.12
CA LEU A 81 -11.26 -4.34 9.39
C LEU A 81 -10.80 -4.91 8.07
N GLY A 82 -9.51 -5.24 7.97
CA GLY A 82 -9.00 -5.69 6.70
C GLY A 82 -7.61 -6.28 6.75
N LYS A 83 -7.07 -6.47 5.56
CA LYS A 83 -5.78 -7.07 5.30
C LYS A 83 -4.99 -6.21 4.32
N LEU A 84 -3.71 -5.99 4.62
CA LEU A 84 -2.70 -5.48 3.68
C LEU A 84 -1.76 -6.63 3.32
N THR A 85 -1.43 -6.76 2.04
CA THR A 85 -0.52 -7.77 1.50
C THR A 85 0.60 -7.08 0.73
N PHE A 86 1.84 -7.24 1.18
CA PHE A 86 3.01 -6.64 0.57
C PHE A 86 3.56 -7.53 -0.55
N ASN A 87 3.75 -6.98 -1.74
CA ASN A 87 4.04 -7.77 -2.94
C ASN A 87 5.44 -7.51 -3.50
N TYR A 88 5.80 -6.24 -3.67
CA TYR A 88 7.01 -5.87 -4.42
C TYR A 88 7.80 -4.79 -3.71
N VAL A 89 9.12 -4.84 -3.91
CA VAL A 89 10.06 -3.86 -3.38
C VAL A 89 11.01 -3.44 -4.51
N PHE A 90 11.22 -2.14 -4.65
CA PHE A 90 12.12 -1.57 -5.64
C PHE A 90 13.01 -0.51 -5.00
N ASN A 91 14.24 -0.40 -5.48
CA ASN A 91 15.10 0.74 -5.17
C ASN A 91 14.60 1.97 -5.92
N VAL A 92 14.68 3.14 -5.29
CA VAL A 92 14.42 4.40 -5.99
C VAL A 92 15.64 4.72 -6.87
N LYS A 93 15.40 5.04 -8.15
CA LYS A 93 16.47 5.46 -9.06
C LYS A 93 17.15 6.71 -8.49
N ASP A 94 18.48 6.75 -8.53
CA ASP A 94 19.29 7.89 -8.06
C ASP A 94 19.19 8.18 -6.55
N SER A 95 18.60 7.29 -5.75
CA SER A 95 18.62 7.37 -4.28
C SER A 95 18.98 6.02 -3.67
N ARG A 96 20.14 5.97 -3.01
CA ARG A 96 20.67 4.73 -2.40
C ARG A 96 19.92 4.34 -1.14
N ASP A 97 19.32 5.30 -0.45
CA ASP A 97 18.74 5.08 0.88
C ASP A 97 17.21 4.90 0.84
N LEU A 98 16.57 5.21 -0.29
CA LEU A 98 15.13 5.11 -0.45
C LEU A 98 14.71 3.82 -1.16
N MET A 99 13.54 3.33 -0.78
CA MET A 99 12.87 2.22 -1.42
C MET A 99 11.38 2.52 -1.65
N LEU A 100 10.83 1.85 -2.66
CA LEU A 100 9.40 1.77 -2.93
C LEU A 100 8.91 0.37 -2.58
N VAL A 101 7.84 0.32 -1.82
CA VAL A 101 7.17 -0.91 -1.43
C VAL A 101 5.74 -0.84 -1.95
N PHE A 102 5.28 -1.91 -2.59
CA PHE A 102 3.96 -2.02 -3.17
C PHE A 102 3.20 -3.18 -2.57
N GLY A 103 1.89 -3.04 -2.48
CA GLY A 103 1.03 -4.11 -2.02
C GLY A 103 -0.43 -3.88 -2.38
N ASP A 104 -1.25 -4.87 -2.05
CA ASP A 104 -2.69 -4.82 -2.18
C ASP A 104 -3.33 -4.68 -0.80
N PHE A 105 -4.52 -4.10 -0.76
CA PHE A 105 -5.30 -4.02 0.46
C PHE A 105 -6.77 -4.37 0.21
N GLN A 106 -7.41 -4.85 1.27
CA GLN A 106 -8.83 -5.12 1.32
C GLN A 106 -9.35 -4.77 2.73
N LEU A 107 -10.26 -3.81 2.83
CA LEU A 107 -10.89 -3.38 4.08
C LEU A 107 -12.40 -3.55 3.93
N ASN A 108 -13.00 -4.30 4.86
CA ASN A 108 -14.44 -4.40 4.99
C ASN A 108 -14.90 -3.25 5.89
N GLY A 109 -15.84 -2.44 5.40
CA GLY A 109 -16.60 -1.50 6.22
C GLY A 109 -17.96 -2.12 6.52
N THR A 110 -18.36 -2.15 7.79
CA THR A 110 -19.69 -2.62 8.21
C THR A 110 -20.46 -1.46 8.85
N GLN A 111 -21.68 -1.19 8.42
CA GLN A 111 -22.61 -0.28 9.12
C GLN A 111 -24.08 -0.63 8.85
N PRO A 112 -24.97 -0.47 9.86
CA PRO A 112 -26.42 -0.61 9.67
C PRO A 112 -27.12 0.51 8.85
N ASP A 113 -26.44 1.62 8.49
CA ASP A 113 -27.05 2.81 7.84
C ASP A 113 -26.22 3.43 6.68
N ILE A 114 -25.11 2.81 6.30
CA ILE A 114 -24.33 3.14 5.10
C ILE A 114 -24.11 1.82 4.40
N ASP A 115 -24.52 1.76 3.14
CA ASP A 115 -24.41 0.60 2.27
C ASP A 115 -23.13 -0.19 2.56
N ASP A 116 -23.28 -1.40 3.10
CA ASP A 116 -22.16 -2.27 3.42
C ASP A 116 -21.28 -2.45 2.18
N GLY A 117 -19.96 -2.48 2.36
CA GLY A 117 -19.08 -2.54 1.20
C GLY A 117 -17.64 -2.85 1.52
N ILE A 118 -16.89 -3.01 0.43
CA ILE A 118 -15.48 -3.38 0.47
C ILE A 118 -14.62 -2.35 -0.22
N PHE A 119 -13.64 -1.84 0.50
CA PHE A 119 -12.55 -1.06 -0.05
C PHE A 119 -11.46 -2.03 -0.48
N LYS A 120 -11.12 -2.07 -1.76
CA LYS A 120 -10.01 -2.88 -2.26
C LYS A 120 -9.17 -2.10 -3.24
N GLY A 121 -7.87 -2.37 -3.26
CA GLY A 121 -6.98 -1.67 -4.15
C GLY A 121 -5.52 -1.93 -3.87
N LYS A 122 -4.71 -0.95 -4.23
CA LYS A 122 -3.26 -0.99 -4.16
C LYS A 122 -2.73 0.11 -3.27
N PHE A 123 -1.62 -0.16 -2.61
CA PHE A 123 -0.88 0.83 -1.85
C PHE A 123 0.58 0.89 -2.26
N ARG A 124 1.17 2.06 -2.05
CA ARG A 124 2.57 2.36 -2.26
C ARG A 124 3.12 3.04 -1.02
N ILE A 125 4.27 2.59 -0.56
CA ILE A 125 5.06 3.22 0.49
C ILE A 125 6.40 3.62 -0.12
N GLN A 126 6.75 4.89 -0.02
CA GLN A 126 8.11 5.38 -0.25
C GLN A 126 8.74 5.68 1.10
N THR A 127 9.80 4.96 1.46
CA THR A 127 10.43 5.07 2.79
C THR A 127 11.94 4.82 2.69
N THR A 128 12.67 5.07 3.77
CA THR A 128 14.09 4.69 3.90
C THR A 128 14.26 3.19 4.06
N LYS A 129 15.35 2.62 3.53
CA LYS A 129 15.72 1.20 3.69
C LYS A 129 16.02 0.85 5.14
N GLU A 130 16.63 1.78 5.86
CA GLU A 130 16.77 1.73 7.30
C GLU A 130 15.45 2.16 7.95
N MET A 131 14.62 1.17 8.27
CA MET A 131 13.39 1.36 9.03
C MET A 131 13.74 1.42 10.51
N ASN A 132 14.38 2.51 10.92
CA ASN A 132 14.70 2.76 12.31
C ASN A 132 13.42 3.23 13.02
N SER A 133 13.34 3.05 14.33
CA SER A 133 12.17 3.41 15.15
C SER A 133 11.76 4.89 15.08
N ILE A 134 12.56 5.73 14.42
CA ILE A 134 12.45 7.20 14.26
C ILE A 134 12.54 7.62 12.77
N SER A 135 12.10 6.79 11.80
CA SER A 135 12.04 7.26 10.41
C SER A 135 10.78 8.11 10.20
N LYS A 136 10.90 9.44 10.32
CA LYS A 136 9.82 10.42 10.06
C LYS A 136 9.40 10.51 8.58
N PHE A 137 10.15 9.88 7.68
CA PHE A 137 9.93 9.99 6.23
C PHE A 137 9.38 8.68 5.66
N SER A 138 8.05 8.55 5.66
CA SER A 138 7.37 7.56 4.84
C SER A 138 6.18 8.21 4.16
N ASN A 139 6.18 8.23 2.84
CA ASN A 139 5.05 8.67 2.03
C ASN A 139 4.25 7.45 1.63
N THR A 140 3.05 7.32 2.19
CA THR A 140 2.18 6.19 1.98
C THR A 140 0.93 6.64 1.24
N THR A 141 0.54 5.91 0.21
CA THR A 141 -0.62 6.22 -0.62
C THR A 141 -1.38 4.96 -0.95
N PHE A 142 -2.69 5.01 -0.79
CA PHE A 142 -3.65 3.98 -1.14
C PHE A 142 -4.53 4.49 -2.27
N LYS A 143 -4.84 3.63 -3.23
CA LYS A 143 -5.79 3.90 -4.30
C LYS A 143 -6.57 2.64 -4.62
N GLY A 144 -7.86 2.76 -4.82
CA GLY A 144 -8.70 1.60 -5.04
C GLY A 144 -10.12 1.94 -5.41
N VAL A 145 -10.97 0.93 -5.25
CA VAL A 145 -12.39 0.97 -5.52
C VAL A 145 -13.14 0.55 -4.27
N PHE A 146 -14.10 1.36 -3.87
CA PHE A 146 -15.16 0.96 -2.94
C PHE A 146 -16.26 0.30 -3.74
N GLU A 147 -16.57 -0.94 -3.41
CA GLU A 147 -17.68 -1.71 -3.99
C GLU A 147 -18.76 -1.89 -2.94
N ASN A 148 -19.91 -1.30 -3.23
CA ASN A 148 -21.12 -1.38 -2.43
C ASN A 148 -21.77 -2.75 -2.63
N PHE A 149 -22.06 -3.47 -1.56
CA PHE A 149 -22.62 -4.82 -1.62
C PHE A 149 -24.10 -4.84 -1.98
N GLU A 150 -24.85 -3.79 -1.68
CA GLU A 150 -26.29 -3.73 -1.94
C GLU A 150 -26.59 -3.50 -3.42
N ASN A 151 -25.89 -2.55 -4.04
CA ASN A 151 -26.17 -2.11 -5.42
C ASN A 151 -25.04 -2.44 -6.41
N GLY A 152 -23.92 -3.01 -5.95
CA GLY A 152 -22.76 -3.35 -6.78
C GLY A 152 -22.01 -2.13 -7.35
N LYS A 153 -22.40 -0.91 -6.98
CA LYS A 153 -21.79 0.32 -7.49
C LYS A 153 -20.34 0.41 -7.03
N LYS A 154 -19.48 0.70 -7.99
CA LYS A 154 -18.05 0.90 -7.79
C LYS A 154 -17.72 2.39 -7.80
N THR A 155 -16.95 2.81 -6.81
CA THR A 155 -16.49 4.19 -6.65
C THR A 155 -14.98 4.20 -6.48
N ASP A 156 -14.27 4.98 -7.30
CA ASP A 156 -12.84 5.20 -7.11
C ASP A 156 -12.57 6.07 -5.88
N PHE A 157 -11.49 5.74 -5.17
CA PHE A 157 -11.01 6.55 -4.06
C PHE A 157 -9.48 6.50 -3.98
N TRP A 158 -8.92 7.45 -3.23
CA TRP A 158 -7.53 7.41 -2.80
C TRP A 158 -7.38 8.08 -1.43
N PHE A 159 -6.35 7.69 -0.68
CA PHE A 159 -5.94 8.37 0.55
C PHE A 159 -4.43 8.22 0.80
N ALA A 160 -3.83 9.19 1.48
CA ALA A 160 -2.41 9.25 1.73
C ALA A 160 -2.11 10.03 3.03
N ASN A 161 -0.91 9.87 3.59
CA ASN A 161 -0.46 10.65 4.75
C ASN A 161 0.16 12.00 4.34
N PHE A 162 -0.10 12.43 3.11
CA PHE A 162 0.28 13.71 2.52
C PHE A 162 -0.69 14.01 1.37
N TYR A 163 -0.80 15.26 0.96
CA TYR A 163 -1.68 15.62 -0.15
C TYR A 163 -0.98 15.49 -1.50
N HIS A 164 -1.60 14.77 -2.44
CA HIS A 164 -1.14 14.70 -3.83
C HIS A 164 -1.71 15.85 -4.64
N THR A 165 -0.85 16.52 -5.42
CA THR A 165 -1.32 17.49 -6.44
C THR A 165 -1.92 16.78 -7.66
N ASP A 166 -1.49 15.55 -7.93
CA ASP A 166 -1.96 14.75 -9.07
C ASP A 166 -1.78 13.25 -8.79
N ILE A 167 -2.84 12.61 -8.27
CA ILE A 167 -2.86 11.18 -7.95
C ILE A 167 -2.70 10.29 -9.19
N SER A 168 -2.99 10.81 -10.39
CA SER A 168 -2.88 10.04 -11.64
C SER A 168 -1.43 9.72 -12.01
N LYS A 169 -0.48 10.53 -11.53
CA LYS A 169 0.97 10.33 -11.73
C LYS A 169 1.58 9.34 -10.75
N VAL A 170 0.83 8.91 -9.73
CA VAL A 170 1.32 7.93 -8.76
C VAL A 170 1.21 6.54 -9.36
N ILE A 171 2.35 5.87 -9.47
CA ILE A 171 2.42 4.49 -9.98
C ILE A 171 1.97 3.53 -8.88
N PHE A 172 1.06 2.62 -9.23
CA PHE A 172 0.70 1.44 -8.44
C PHE A 172 1.04 0.20 -9.27
N LYS A 173 1.49 -0.87 -8.62
CA LYS A 173 1.82 -2.16 -9.26
C LYS A 173 0.93 -3.27 -8.74
#